data_AF-A6EVA9-F1
#
_entry.id   AF-A6EVA9-F1
#
_cell.length_a   1.000
_cell.length_b   1.000
_cell.length_c   1.000
_cell.angle_alpha   90.00
_cell.angle_beta   90.00
_cell.angle_gamma   90.00
#
_symmetry.space_group_name_H-M   'P 1'
#
loop_
_entity.id
_entity.type
_entity.pdbx_description
1 polymer ?
#
loop_
_entity_poly.entity_id
_entity_poly.type
_entity_poly.pdbx_seq_one_letter_code
_entity_poly.pdbx_strand_id
1 'polypeptide(L)'
;MILTRVVPLVFVLFTSFTLWVLATSDQDFWQWFLSLFTEKESLQVVLDLGIALLLLMYFLYRDHAAQGGHFRSFAPFLVATPLLGVIAPLAYLTLRAFQPKRLVAMPRNPNSI
;
A
#
# COMPACT_ATOMS: atom_id res chain seq x y z
N MET A 1 -11.41 -8.11 -11.54
CA MET A 1 -11.10 -9.54 -11.32
C MET A 1 -9.65 -9.76 -10.95
N ILE A 2 -8.68 -9.19 -11.69
CA ILE A 2 -7.25 -9.30 -11.37
C ILE A 2 -6.91 -8.66 -10.01
N LEU A 3 -7.38 -7.43 -9.77
CA LEU A 3 -7.11 -6.71 -8.51
C LEU A 3 -7.60 -7.47 -7.26
N THR A 4 -8.71 -8.21 -7.38
CA THR A 4 -9.36 -8.90 -6.26
C THR A 4 -8.66 -10.19 -5.82
N ARG A 5 -7.81 -10.77 -6.67
CA ARG A 5 -7.10 -12.03 -6.37
C ARG A 5 -5.59 -11.86 -6.36
N VAL A 6 -5.05 -11.04 -7.26
CA VAL A 6 -3.60 -10.86 -7.40
C VAL A 6 -3.05 -9.97 -6.29
N VAL A 7 -3.72 -8.87 -5.94
CA VAL A 7 -3.20 -7.94 -4.92
C VAL A 7 -3.05 -8.60 -3.54
N PRO A 8 -4.05 -9.32 -3.00
CA PRO A 8 -3.89 -10.02 -1.73
C PRO A 8 -2.78 -11.06 -1.77
N LEU A 9 -2.63 -11.77 -2.90
CA LEU A 9 -1.57 -12.77 -3.07
C LEU A 9 -0.18 -12.11 -3.06
N VAL A 10 0.00 -11.04 -3.84
CA VAL A 10 1.26 -10.29 -3.89
C VAL A 10 1.58 -9.69 -2.53
N PHE A 11 0.57 -9.16 -1.81
CA PHE A 11 0.74 -8.65 -0.45
C PHE A 11 1.29 -9.73 0.48
N VAL A 12 0.65 -10.90 0.55
CA VAL A 12 1.09 -12.00 1.43
C VAL A 12 2.48 -12.48 1.04
N LEU A 13 2.73 -12.74 -0.26
CA LEU A 13 4.02 -13.24 -0.73
C LEU A 13 5.16 -12.25 -0.43
N PHE A 14 4.97 -10.97 -0.74
CA PHE A 14 5.99 -9.96 -0.53
C PHE A 14 6.24 -9.71 0.95
N THR A 15 5.19 -9.58 1.77
CA THR A 15 5.35 -9.40 3.22
C THR A 15 6.01 -10.61 3.88
N SER A 16 5.63 -11.83 3.52
CA SER A 16 6.29 -13.05 4.02
C SER A 16 7.76 -13.09 3.62
N PHE A 17 8.07 -12.74 2.37
CA PHE A 17 9.45 -12.66 1.91
C PHE A 17 10.26 -11.60 2.68
N THR A 18 9.71 -10.40 2.88
CA THR A 18 10.35 -9.35 3.69
C THR A 18 10.61 -9.81 5.12
N LEU A 19 9.63 -10.43 5.78
CA LEU A 19 9.79 -10.96 7.13
C LEU A 19 10.84 -12.06 7.20
N TRP A 20 10.86 -12.96 6.21
CA TRP A 20 11.87 -14.00 6.11
C TRP A 20 13.28 -13.40 5.97
N VAL A 21 13.48 -12.45 5.05
CA VAL A 21 14.76 -11.74 4.88
C VAL A 21 15.19 -11.06 6.17
N LEU A 22 14.29 -10.35 6.86
CA LEU A 22 14.60 -9.69 8.12
C LEU A 22 14.92 -10.67 9.26
N ALA A 23 14.32 -11.87 9.24
CA ALA A 23 14.54 -12.90 10.26
C ALA A 23 15.80 -13.72 10.03
N THR A 24 16.25 -13.89 8.77
CA THR A 24 17.40 -14.73 8.42
C THR A 24 18.63 -13.94 7.99
N SER A 25 18.56 -12.61 7.93
CA SER A 25 19.70 -11.78 7.58
C SER A 25 20.73 -11.76 8.72
N ASP A 26 21.95 -12.22 8.43
CA ASP A 26 23.10 -12.11 9.34
C ASP A 26 23.61 -10.66 9.46
N GLN A 27 23.23 -9.79 8.52
CA GLN A 27 23.63 -8.38 8.51
C GLN A 27 22.65 -7.53 9.31
N ASP A 28 23.19 -6.61 10.13
CA ASP A 28 22.42 -5.60 10.82
C ASP A 28 21.66 -4.69 9.84
N PHE A 29 20.33 -4.75 9.90
CA PHE A 29 19.44 -4.01 9.00
C PHE A 29 19.71 -2.50 9.02
N TRP A 30 19.91 -1.92 10.21
CA TRP A 30 20.15 -0.47 10.35
C TRP A 30 21.49 -0.04 9.78
N GLN A 31 22.53 -0.86 9.94
CA GLN A 31 23.85 -0.57 9.38
C GLN A 31 23.81 -0.64 7.86
N TRP A 32 23.18 -1.67 7.31
CA TRP A 32 22.92 -1.78 5.88
C TRP A 32 22.12 -0.56 5.37
N PHE A 33 21.04 -0.19 6.04
CA PHE A 33 20.19 0.94 5.65
C PHE A 33 20.98 2.26 5.59
N LEU A 34 21.81 2.55 6.60
CA LEU A 34 22.63 3.76 6.62
C LEU A 34 23.69 3.75 5.51
N SER A 35 24.24 2.57 5.18
CA SER A 35 25.19 2.44 4.07
C SER A 35 24.60 2.86 2.72
N LEU A 36 23.27 2.74 2.54
CA LEU A 36 22.58 3.17 1.32
C LEU A 36 22.71 4.68 1.05
N PHE A 37 22.91 5.49 2.10
CA PHE A 37 23.11 6.94 1.98
C PHE A 37 24.58 7.33 1.77
N THR A 38 25.51 6.38 1.88
CA THR A 38 26.95 6.65 1.80
C THR A 38 27.46 6.51 0.37
N GLU A 39 27.01 5.47 -0.34
CA GLU A 39 27.41 5.21 -1.73
C GLU A 39 26.53 5.98 -2.73
N LYS A 40 27.14 6.60 -3.75
CA LYS A 40 26.45 7.47 -4.71
C LYS A 40 25.38 6.71 -5.50
N GLU A 41 25.70 5.49 -5.91
CA GLU A 41 24.85 4.60 -6.69
C GLU A 41 23.63 4.18 -5.88
N SER A 42 23.82 3.85 -4.61
CA SER A 42 22.73 3.49 -3.68
C SER A 42 21.84 4.69 -3.38
N LEU A 43 22.44 5.88 -3.21
CA LEU A 43 21.71 7.11 -2.92
C LEU A 43 20.75 7.49 -4.06
N GLN A 44 21.13 7.25 -5.32
CA GLN A 44 20.24 7.42 -6.46
C GLN A 44 18.99 6.52 -6.35
N VAL A 45 19.16 5.26 -5.97
CA VAL A 45 18.05 4.30 -5.80
C VAL A 45 17.16 4.70 -4.61
N VAL A 46 17.76 5.15 -3.50
CA VAL A 46 17.02 5.64 -2.34
C VAL A 46 16.16 6.85 -2.69
N LEU A 47 16.70 7.80 -3.47
CA LEU A 47 15.95 8.96 -3.95
C LEU A 47 14.80 8.55 -4.86
N ASP A 48 15.06 7.67 -5.85
CA ASP A 48 14.03 7.17 -6.75
C ASP A 48 12.89 6.47 -5.98
N LEU A 49 13.25 5.59 -5.04
CA LEU A 49 12.29 4.92 -4.17
C LEU A 49 11.51 5.91 -3.30
N GLY A 50 12.17 6.92 -2.74
CA GLY A 50 11.52 7.98 -1.97
C GLY A 50 10.47 8.75 -2.78
N ILE A 51 10.80 9.13 -4.02
CA ILE A 51 9.87 9.79 -4.94
C ILE A 51 8.72 8.85 -5.30
N ALA A 52 9.00 7.58 -5.60
CA ALA A 52 7.98 6.58 -5.89
C ALA A 52 6.99 6.42 -4.73
N LEU A 53 7.47 6.40 -3.48
CA LEU A 53 6.62 6.34 -2.29
C LEU A 53 5.75 7.59 -2.14
N LEU A 54 6.28 8.79 -2.41
CA LEU A 54 5.49 10.03 -2.39
C LEU A 54 4.37 10.01 -3.45
N LEU A 55 4.67 9.53 -4.66
CA LEU A 55 3.67 9.37 -5.71
C LEU A 55 2.61 8.32 -5.33
N LEU A 56 3.00 7.22 -4.68
CA LEU A 56 2.08 6.22 -4.14
C LEU A 56 1.19 6.77 -3.04
N MET A 57 1.74 7.57 -2.12
CA MET A 57 0.97 8.27 -1.09
C MET A 57 -0.07 9.21 -1.71
N TYR A 58 0.33 9.98 -2.74
CA TYR A 58 -0.59 10.84 -3.49
C TYR A 58 -1.68 10.04 -4.22
N PHE A 59 -1.32 8.90 -4.80
CA PHE A 59 -2.27 7.99 -5.43
C PHE A 59 -3.30 7.45 -4.41
N LEU A 60 -2.85 6.98 -3.24
CA LEU A 60 -3.74 6.53 -2.15
C LEU A 60 -4.71 7.63 -1.73
N TYR A 61 -4.21 8.86 -1.58
CA TYR A 61 -5.05 10.02 -1.26
C TYR A 61 -6.13 10.26 -2.33
N ARG A 62 -5.75 10.28 -3.61
CA ARG A 62 -6.72 10.48 -4.72
C ARG A 62 -7.74 9.35 -4.83
N ASP A 63 -7.29 8.10 -4.71
CA ASP A 63 -8.16 6.92 -4.78
C ASP A 63 -9.20 6.94 -3.65
N HIS A 64 -8.77 7.30 -2.45
CA HIS A 64 -9.67 7.45 -1.30
C HIS A 64 -10.65 8.62 -1.47
N ALA A 65 -10.16 9.79 -1.93
CA ALA A 65 -10.99 10.96 -2.19
C ALA A 65 -12.08 10.67 -3.25
N ALA A 66 -11.74 9.94 -4.31
CA ALA A 66 -12.69 9.54 -5.36
C ALA A 66 -13.81 8.61 -4.84
N GLN A 67 -13.58 7.91 -3.72
CA GLN A 67 -14.55 6.98 -3.13
C GLN A 67 -15.45 7.63 -2.07
N GLY A 68 -15.23 8.92 -1.73
CA GLY A 68 -16.03 9.63 -0.73
C GLY A 68 -15.91 9.04 0.69
N GLY A 69 -14.83 8.28 0.95
CA GLY A 69 -14.61 7.60 2.22
C GLY A 69 -14.11 8.55 3.33
N HIS A 70 -14.23 8.14 4.59
CA HIS A 70 -13.76 8.94 5.72
C HIS A 70 -12.22 8.91 5.83
N PHE A 71 -11.59 10.08 5.99
CA PHE A 71 -10.12 10.26 6.03
C PHE A 71 -9.40 9.35 7.04
N ARG A 72 -10.03 9.06 8.20
CA ARG A 72 -9.46 8.17 9.22
C ARG A 72 -9.23 6.73 8.74
N SER A 73 -9.93 6.27 7.71
CA SER A 73 -9.80 4.89 7.23
C SER A 73 -8.55 4.67 6.37
N PHE A 74 -8.00 5.71 5.74
CA PHE A 74 -6.78 5.57 4.92
C PHE A 74 -5.53 6.22 5.54
N ALA A 75 -5.69 7.15 6.49
CA ALA A 75 -4.58 7.84 7.15
C ALA A 75 -3.49 6.91 7.74
N PRO A 76 -3.82 5.75 8.36
CA PRO A 76 -2.80 4.82 8.84
C PRO A 76 -1.88 4.31 7.72
N PHE A 77 -2.42 4.03 6.54
CA PHE A 77 -1.65 3.56 5.39
C PHE A 77 -0.77 4.67 4.82
N LEU A 78 -1.24 5.91 4.82
CA LEU A 78 -0.47 7.07 4.39
C LEU A 78 0.77 7.26 5.28
N VAL A 79 0.62 7.18 6.60
CA VAL A 79 1.72 7.29 7.57
C VAL A 79 2.64 6.07 7.53
N ALA A 80 2.10 4.88 7.30
CA ALA A 80 2.88 3.66 7.23
C ALA A 80 3.70 3.53 5.93
N THR A 81 3.30 4.16 4.83
CA THR A 81 3.98 4.07 3.53
C THR A 81 5.46 4.49 3.56
N PRO A 82 5.88 5.61 4.17
CA PRO A 82 7.30 5.94 4.28
C PRO A 82 8.11 4.96 5.16
N LEU A 83 7.46 4.20 6.04
CA LEU A 83 8.12 3.26 6.96
C LEU A 83 8.17 1.82 6.42
N LEU A 84 7.08 1.38 5.77
CA LEU A 84 6.90 0.01 5.30
C LEU A 84 7.03 -0.11 3.78
N GLY A 85 7.32 1.00 3.09
CA GLY A 85 7.39 1.07 1.65
C GLY A 85 6.07 0.61 1.00
N VAL A 86 6.19 -0.26 0.00
CA VAL A 86 5.07 -0.76 -0.80
C VAL A 86 4.12 -1.70 -0.03
N ILE A 87 4.51 -2.21 1.14
CA ILE A 87 3.66 -3.09 1.96
C ILE A 87 2.38 -2.37 2.39
N ALA A 88 2.47 -1.11 2.81
CA ALA A 88 1.30 -0.35 3.27
C ALA A 88 0.27 -0.07 2.15
N PRO A 89 0.65 0.42 0.96
CA PRO A 89 -0.24 0.51 -0.19
C PRO A 89 -0.85 -0.83 -0.62
N LEU A 90 -0.09 -1.93 -0.58
CA LEU A 90 -0.60 -3.27 -0.88
C LEU A 90 -1.63 -3.72 0.16
N ALA A 91 -1.41 -3.44 1.44
CA ALA A 91 -2.39 -3.71 2.50
C ALA A 91 -3.70 -2.93 2.28
N TYR A 92 -3.61 -1.64 1.93
CA TYR A 92 -4.77 -0.81 1.60
C TYR A 92 -5.59 -1.40 0.44
N LEU A 93 -4.91 -1.72 -0.67
CA LEU A 93 -5.57 -2.29 -1.84
C LEU A 93 -6.13 -3.69 -1.57
N THR A 94 -5.47 -4.47 -0.72
CA THR A 94 -5.95 -5.79 -0.27
C THR A 94 -7.24 -5.66 0.53
N LEU A 95 -7.30 -4.75 1.51
CA LEU A 95 -8.53 -4.50 2.28
C LEU A 95 -9.66 -4.02 1.38
N ARG A 96 -9.35 -3.12 0.44
CA ARG A 96 -10.32 -2.62 -0.56
C ARG A 96 -10.84 -3.75 -1.45
N ALA A 97 -10.00 -4.70 -1.86
CA ALA A 97 -10.43 -5.84 -2.67
C ALA A 97 -11.48 -6.71 -1.96
N PHE A 98 -11.48 -6.74 -0.63
CA PHE A 98 -12.45 -7.48 0.18
C PHE A 98 -13.65 -6.65 0.65
N GLN A 99 -13.66 -5.33 0.40
CA GLN A 99 -14.83 -4.52 0.75
C GLN A 99 -16.02 -4.88 -0.16
N PRO A 100 -17.21 -5.15 0.42
CA PRO A 100 -18.39 -5.40 -0.38
C PRO A 100 -18.69 -4.15 -1.21
N LYS A 101 -18.88 -4.34 -2.53
CA LYS A 101 -19.40 -3.27 -3.39
C LYS A 101 -20.69 -2.78 -2.73
N ARG A 102 -20.73 -1.51 -2.31
CA ARG A 102 -21.97 -0.88 -1.92
C ARG A 102 -22.93 -1.02 -3.10
N LEU A 103 -23.89 -1.93 -2.96
CA LEU A 103 -25.03 -1.98 -3.86
C LEU A 103 -25.68 -0.62 -3.73
N VAL A 104 -25.58 0.20 -4.78
CA VAL A 104 -26.37 1.42 -4.88
C VAL A 104 -27.81 0.95 -4.75
N ALA A 105 -28.46 1.31 -3.65
CA ALA A 105 -29.87 1.00 -3.45
C ALA A 105 -30.61 1.54 -4.68
N MET A 106 -31.16 0.64 -5.49
CA MET A 106 -31.98 1.05 -6.63
C MET A 106 -33.11 1.92 -6.07
N PRO A 107 -33.36 3.12 -6.64
CA PRO A 107 -34.48 3.93 -6.19
C PRO A 107 -35.74 3.05 -6.26
N ARG A 108 -36.43 2.89 -5.13
CA ARG A 108 -37.68 2.15 -5.04
C ARG A 108 -38.63 2.74 -6.08
N ASN A 109 -38.95 1.97 -7.12
CA ASN A 109 -39.88 2.40 -8.16
C ASN A 109 -41.22 2.72 -7.48
N PRO A 110 -41.72 3.97 -7.53
CA PRO A 110 -42.98 4.33 -6.90
C PRO A 110 -44.19 3.58 -7.49
N ASN A 111 -44.02 2.98 -8.67
CA ASN A 111 -45.10 2.37 -9.46
C ASN A 111 -45.13 0.84 -9.41
N SER A 112 -44.37 0.17 -8.53
CA SER A 112 -44.57 -1.26 -8.28
C SER A 112 -45.74 -1.45 -7.30
N ILE A 113 -46.94 -1.61 -7.86
CA ILE A 113 -48.13 -2.12 -7.18
C ILE A 113 -48.17 -3.64 -7.38
#